data_AF-A0A258SLW8-F1
#
_entry.id   AF-A0A258SLW8-F1
#
_cell.length_a   1.000
_cell.length_b   1.000
_cell.length_c   1.000
_cell.angle_alpha   90.00
_cell.angle_beta   90.00
_cell.angle_gamma   90.00
#
_symmetry.space_group_name_H-M   'P 1'
#
loop_
_entity.id
_entity.type
_entity.pdbx_description
1 polymer ?
#
loop_
_entity_poly.entity_id
_entity_poly.type
_entity_poly.pdbx_seq_one_letter_code
_entity_poly.pdbx_strand_id
1 'polypeptide(L)'
;AMRYHAHGGNDAGYFVGSGLITWVVWLLSTVAGQVIGGGIPDPKAFAIDLVVPAFFIAMLVPNWKGRREAVSWGVAALVSVAASYLVPGWWFIVIGAVAGALAGGFADE
;
A
#
# COMPACT_ATOMS: atom_id res chain seq x y z
N ALA A 1 18.62 -9.86 4.61
CA ALA A 1 19.20 -9.79 3.25
C ALA A 1 20.39 -8.83 3.17
N MET A 2 20.21 -7.49 3.11
CA MET A 2 21.34 -6.55 2.94
C MET A 2 22.46 -6.67 3.99
N ARG A 3 22.10 -6.85 5.28
CA ARG A 3 23.09 -7.07 6.34
C ARG A 3 23.84 -8.42 6.22
N TYR A 4 23.20 -9.46 5.68
CA TYR A 4 23.82 -10.78 5.51
C TYR A 4 24.85 -10.77 4.35
N HIS A 5 24.53 -10.10 3.25
CA HIS A 5 25.49 -9.86 2.18
C HIS A 5 26.66 -8.96 2.60
N ALA A 6 26.43 -7.95 3.45
CA ALA A 6 27.48 -7.09 3.97
C ALA A 6 28.53 -7.84 4.82
N HIS A 7 28.19 -9.01 5.36
CA HIS A 7 29.09 -9.89 6.09
C HIS A 7 29.65 -11.05 5.23
N GLY A 8 29.57 -10.94 3.90
CA GLY A 8 30.15 -11.93 2.97
C GLY A 8 29.29 -13.16 2.70
N GLY A 9 28.04 -13.20 3.19
CA GLY A 9 27.10 -14.29 2.91
C GLY A 9 26.54 -14.20 1.50
N ASN A 10 26.62 -15.30 0.72
CA ASN A 10 26.05 -15.40 -0.63
C ASN A 10 25.29 -16.72 -0.86
N ASP A 11 24.80 -17.34 0.22
CA ASP A 11 24.15 -18.63 0.10
C ASP A 11 22.71 -18.48 -0.39
N ALA A 12 22.40 -19.10 -1.53
CA ALA A 12 21.05 -19.18 -2.06
C ALA A 12 20.05 -19.78 -1.04
N GLY A 13 20.52 -20.69 -0.18
CA GLY A 13 19.73 -21.30 0.89
C GLY A 13 19.15 -20.30 1.89
N TYR A 14 19.84 -19.19 2.17
CA TYR A 14 19.31 -18.13 3.05
C TYR A 14 18.13 -17.40 2.41
N PHE A 15 18.21 -17.09 1.11
CA PHE A 15 17.13 -16.45 0.37
C PHE A 15 15.95 -17.39 0.15
N VAL A 16 16.22 -18.63 -0.23
CA VAL A 16 15.18 -19.64 -0.44
C VAL A 16 14.48 -19.97 0.88
N GLY A 17 15.23 -20.18 1.97
CA GLY A 17 14.67 -20.49 3.29
C GLY A 17 13.85 -19.34 3.86
N SER A 18 14.37 -18.10 3.82
CA SER A 18 13.63 -16.92 4.28
C SER A 18 12.38 -16.66 3.43
N GLY A 19 12.50 -16.77 2.11
CA GLY A 19 11.37 -16.64 1.19
C GLY A 19 10.30 -17.71 1.43
N LEU A 20 10.71 -18.97 1.64
CA LEU A 20 9.79 -20.07 1.90
C LEU A 20 9.06 -19.88 3.24
N ILE A 21 9.76 -19.47 4.30
CA ILE A 21 9.12 -19.17 5.59
C ILE A 21 8.13 -18.01 5.44
N THR A 22 8.53 -16.91 4.78
CA THR A 22 7.63 -15.78 4.51
C THR A 22 6.41 -16.21 3.72
N TRP A 23 6.58 -17.08 2.71
CA TRP A 23 5.49 -17.59 1.88
C TRP A 23 4.53 -18.48 2.68
N VAL A 24 5.04 -19.39 3.50
CA VAL A 24 4.22 -20.24 4.38
C VAL A 24 3.43 -19.40 5.37
N VAL A 25 4.08 -18.44 6.03
CA VAL A 25 3.40 -17.52 6.97
C VAL A 25 2.29 -16.74 6.24
N TRP A 26 2.59 -16.20 5.05
CA TRP A 26 1.62 -15.48 4.25
C TRP A 26 0.40 -16.34 3.86
N LEU A 27 0.64 -17.59 3.45
CA LEU A 27 -0.44 -18.55 3.16
C LEU A 27 -1.28 -18.84 4.39
N LEU A 28 -0.65 -19.14 5.53
CA LEU A 28 -1.37 -19.44 6.77
C LEU A 28 -2.21 -18.25 7.24
N SER A 29 -1.65 -17.03 7.18
CA SER A 29 -2.39 -15.79 7.50
C SER A 29 -3.56 -15.56 6.54
N THR A 30 -3.39 -15.85 5.25
CA THR A 30 -4.45 -15.68 4.24
C THR A 30 -5.58 -16.68 4.46
N VAL A 31 -5.25 -17.96 4.69
CA VAL A 31 -6.25 -19.00 5.00
C VAL A 31 -6.96 -18.67 6.31
N ALA A 32 -6.23 -18.28 7.36
CA ALA A 32 -6.82 -17.86 8.62
C ALA A 32 -7.77 -16.67 8.42
N GLY A 33 -7.36 -15.65 7.66
CA GLY A 33 -8.20 -14.50 7.32
C GLY A 33 -9.47 -14.89 6.56
N GLN A 34 -9.38 -15.82 5.62
CA GLN A 34 -10.54 -16.32 4.88
C GLN A 34 -11.51 -17.12 5.77
N VAL A 35 -11.00 -17.99 6.64
CA VAL A 35 -11.82 -18.80 7.56
C VAL A 35 -12.53 -17.90 8.57
N ILE A 36 -11.80 -16.94 9.16
CA ILE A 36 -12.36 -15.98 10.11
C ILE A 36 -13.37 -15.07 9.40
N GLY A 37 -13.00 -14.51 8.25
CA GLY A 37 -13.84 -13.59 7.48
C GLY A 37 -15.12 -14.22 6.93
N GLY A 38 -15.06 -15.50 6.50
CA GLY A 38 -16.22 -16.25 6.02
C GLY A 38 -17.25 -16.56 7.11
N GLY A 39 -16.88 -16.47 8.39
CA GLY A 39 -17.78 -16.64 9.53
C GLY A 39 -18.48 -15.36 9.98
N ILE A 40 -18.20 -14.21 9.36
CA ILE A 40 -18.73 -12.90 9.78
C ILE A 40 -20.09 -12.65 9.10
N PRO A 41 -21.20 -12.59 9.86
CA PRO A 41 -22.55 -12.50 9.28
C PRO A 41 -22.83 -11.16 8.57
N ASP A 42 -22.25 -10.06 9.06
CA ASP A 42 -22.35 -8.73 8.45
C ASP A 42 -20.99 -8.01 8.47
N PRO A 43 -20.23 -8.06 7.36
CA PRO A 43 -18.93 -7.38 7.26
C PRO A 43 -19.03 -5.85 7.39
N LYS A 44 -20.17 -5.25 7.05
CA LYS A 44 -20.35 -3.78 7.11
C LYS A 44 -20.51 -3.28 8.54
N ALA A 45 -21.15 -4.08 9.40
CA ALA A 45 -21.28 -3.76 10.82
C ALA A 45 -19.92 -3.64 11.53
N PHE A 46 -18.90 -4.35 11.03
CA PHE A 46 -17.54 -4.34 11.57
C PHE A 46 -16.55 -3.46 10.77
N ALA A 47 -17.04 -2.65 9.82
CA ALA A 47 -16.21 -1.79 8.95
C ALA A 47 -15.07 -2.55 8.22
N ILE A 48 -15.28 -3.83 7.90
CA ILE A 48 -14.26 -4.67 7.25
C ILE A 48 -14.00 -4.20 5.82
N ASP A 49 -14.98 -3.56 5.19
CA ASP A 49 -14.88 -2.88 3.90
C ASP A 49 -13.93 -1.66 3.92
N LEU A 50 -13.75 -1.02 5.08
CA LEU A 50 -12.83 0.11 5.25
C LEU A 50 -11.38 -0.32 5.49
N VAL A 51 -11.14 -1.59 5.78
CA VAL A 51 -9.80 -2.08 6.18
C VAL A 51 -8.76 -1.77 5.10
N VAL A 52 -9.05 -2.07 3.83
CA VAL A 52 -8.12 -1.82 2.71
C VAL A 52 -7.77 -0.33 2.58
N PRO A 53 -8.73 0.61 2.42
CA PRO A 53 -8.38 2.03 2.33
C PRO A 53 -7.74 2.57 3.62
N ALA A 54 -8.13 2.07 4.80
CA ALA A 54 -7.50 2.46 6.07
C ALA A 54 -6.02 2.06 6.13
N PHE A 55 -5.66 0.87 5.64
CA PHE A 55 -4.26 0.46 5.52
C PHE A 55 -3.45 1.40 4.63
N PHE A 56 -3.99 1.80 3.48
CA PHE A 56 -3.32 2.77 2.61
C PHE A 56 -3.10 4.12 3.31
N ILE A 57 -4.13 4.64 4.00
CA ILE A 57 -4.01 5.87 4.78
C ILE A 57 -2.94 5.71 5.88
N ALA A 58 -2.95 4.60 6.62
CA ALA A 58 -1.98 4.32 7.67
C ALA A 58 -0.54 4.24 7.12
N MET A 59 -0.34 3.74 5.89
CA MET A 59 0.96 3.75 5.22
C MET A 59 1.39 5.15 4.76
N LEU A 60 0.45 6.04 4.48
CA LEU A 60 0.73 7.45 4.15
C LEU A 60 1.18 8.26 5.37
N VAL A 61 0.62 8.00 6.56
CA VAL A 61 0.95 8.74 7.79
C VAL A 61 2.46 8.82 8.10
N PRO A 62 3.23 7.70 8.17
CA PRO A 62 4.66 7.77 8.46
C PRO A 62 5.48 8.37 7.30
N ASN A 63 4.90 8.47 6.10
CA ASN A 63 5.54 9.15 4.97
C ASN A 63 5.38 10.67 5.02
N TRP A 64 4.53 11.21 5.91
CA TRP A 64 4.31 12.65 6.04
C TRP A 64 5.57 13.37 6.54
N LYS A 65 6.15 14.24 5.71
CA LYS A 65 7.36 15.05 5.98
C LYS A 65 7.09 16.53 6.26
N GLY A 66 5.88 17.05 6.03
CA GLY A 66 5.50 18.38 6.46
C GLY A 66 4.26 18.94 5.75
N ARG A 67 3.86 20.18 6.07
CA ARG A 67 2.69 20.84 5.44
C ARG A 67 2.82 21.00 3.92
N ARG A 68 4.05 20.99 3.39
CA ARG A 68 4.33 21.08 1.96
C ARG A 68 3.82 19.86 1.19
N GLU A 69 3.95 18.68 1.79
CA GLU A 69 3.47 17.42 1.21
C GLU A 69 1.93 17.31 1.19
N ALA A 70 1.24 18.07 2.04
CA ALA A 70 -0.23 18.15 1.97
C ALA A 70 -0.71 18.74 0.62
N VAL A 71 0.11 19.56 -0.05
CA VAL A 71 -0.22 20.11 -1.37
C VAL A 71 -0.19 19.00 -2.42
N SER A 72 0.85 18.16 -2.44
CA SER A 72 0.95 17.04 -3.38
C SER A 72 -0.15 16.01 -3.13
N TRP A 73 -0.48 15.74 -1.87
CA TRP A 73 -1.59 14.85 -1.50
C TRP A 73 -2.94 15.41 -1.93
N GLY A 74 -3.15 16.73 -1.75
CA GLY A 74 -4.38 17.40 -2.18
C GLY A 74 -4.55 17.37 -3.70
N VAL A 75 -3.49 17.64 -4.46
CA VAL A 75 -3.51 17.54 -5.93
C VAL A 75 -3.77 16.11 -6.38
N ALA A 76 -3.09 15.13 -5.77
CA ALA A 76 -3.31 13.71 -6.06
C ALA A 76 -4.78 13.33 -5.85
N ALA A 77 -5.36 13.70 -4.70
CA ALA A 77 -6.74 13.42 -4.37
C ALA A 77 -7.71 14.08 -5.37
N LEU A 78 -7.53 15.37 -5.66
CA LEU A 78 -8.40 16.11 -6.57
C LEU A 78 -8.38 15.51 -7.98
N VAL A 79 -7.18 15.25 -8.50
CA VAL A 79 -7.01 14.69 -9.85
C VAL A 79 -7.53 13.26 -9.92
N SER A 80 -7.31 12.46 -8.89
CA SER A 80 -7.82 11.09 -8.83
C SER A 80 -9.36 11.07 -8.80
N VAL A 81 -9.99 11.95 -8.02
CA VAL A 81 -11.45 12.09 -8.01
C VAL A 81 -11.96 12.57 -9.36
N ALA A 82 -11.32 13.57 -9.98
CA ALA A 82 -11.73 14.02 -11.32
C ALA A 82 -11.59 12.90 -12.37
N ALA A 83 -10.48 12.15 -12.34
CA ALA A 83 -10.22 11.06 -13.26
C ALA A 83 -11.19 9.89 -13.10
N SER A 84 -11.72 9.63 -11.89
CA SER A 84 -12.67 8.55 -11.66
C SER A 84 -14.02 8.79 -12.35
N TYR A 85 -14.39 10.06 -12.57
CA TYR A 85 -15.59 10.42 -13.34
C TYR A 85 -15.36 10.47 -14.85
N LEU A 86 -14.12 10.70 -15.28
CA LEU A 86 -13.78 10.93 -16.70
C LEU A 86 -13.30 9.67 -17.41
N VAL A 87 -12.62 8.78 -16.69
CA VAL A 87 -11.94 7.61 -17.28
C VAL A 87 -12.53 6.32 -16.69
N PRO A 88 -13.04 5.41 -17.52
CA PRO A 88 -13.54 4.12 -17.05
C PRO A 88 -12.40 3.24 -16.54
N GLY A 89 -12.67 2.48 -15.47
CA GLY A 89 -11.71 1.56 -14.86
C GLY A 89 -10.85 2.20 -13.76
N TRP A 90 -9.72 1.58 -13.45
CA TRP A 90 -8.88 1.92 -12.29
C TRP A 90 -7.79 2.97 -12.58
N TRP A 91 -7.87 3.65 -13.72
CA TRP A 91 -6.87 4.63 -14.19
C TRP A 91 -6.70 5.83 -13.26
N PHE A 92 -7.75 6.17 -12.52
CA PHE A 92 -7.73 7.29 -11.57
C PHE A 92 -6.60 7.17 -10.53
N ILE A 93 -6.21 5.95 -10.15
CA ILE A 93 -5.12 5.69 -9.19
C ILE A 93 -3.78 6.15 -9.79
N VAL A 94 -3.49 5.74 -11.02
CA VAL A 94 -2.24 6.08 -11.72
C VAL A 94 -2.18 7.57 -12.03
N ILE A 95 -3.27 8.13 -12.56
CA ILE A 95 -3.33 9.56 -12.93
C ILE A 95 -3.17 10.44 -11.69
N GLY A 96 -3.85 10.11 -10.58
CA GLY A 96 -3.70 10.82 -9.30
C GLY A 96 -2.29 10.71 -8.73
N ALA A 97 -1.68 9.52 -8.75
CA ALA A 97 -0.32 9.32 -8.26
C ALA A 97 0.71 10.13 -9.06
N VAL A 98 0.61 10.15 -10.39
CA VAL A 98 1.50 10.92 -11.26
C VAL A 98 1.31 12.42 -11.03
N ALA A 99 0.06 12.91 -10.97
CA ALA A 99 -0.21 14.32 -10.71
C ALA A 99 0.28 14.77 -9.33
N GLY A 100 0.09 13.94 -8.30
CA GLY A 100 0.63 14.16 -6.97
C GLY A 100 2.15 14.22 -6.94
N ALA A 101 2.83 13.28 -7.59
CA ALA A 101 4.29 13.25 -7.68
C ALA A 101 4.84 14.51 -8.38
N LEU A 102 4.22 14.94 -9.48
CA LEU A 102 4.60 16.17 -10.19
C LEU A 102 4.38 17.40 -9.32
N ALA A 103 3.21 17.52 -8.69
CA ALA A 103 2.91 18.62 -7.78
C ALA A 103 3.87 18.65 -6.59
N GLY A 104 4.25 17.49 -6.04
CA GLY A 104 5.28 17.38 -5.01
C GLY A 104 6.65 17.85 -5.48
N GLY A 105 7.07 17.44 -6.68
CA GLY A 105 8.33 17.89 -7.27
C GLY A 105 8.42 19.41 -7.43
N PHE A 106 7.37 20.04 -7.98
CA PHE A 106 7.31 21.51 -8.11
C PHE A 106 7.09 22.22 -6.77
N ALA A 107 6.39 21.57 -5.84
CA ALA A 107 6.20 22.14 -4.51
C ALA A 107 7.48 22.07 -3.70
N ASP A 108 8.41 21.13 -3.95
CA ASP A 108 9.65 20.94 -3.21
C ASP A 108 10.84 21.82 -3.67
N GLU A 109 10.76 22.43 -4.85
CA GLU A 109 11.61 23.57 -5.28
C GLU A 109 11.26 24.85 -4.50
#